data_AF-A0A0E9LUW4-F1
#
_entry.id   AF-A0A0E9LUW4-F1
#
_cell.length_a   1.000
_cell.length_b   1.000
_cell.length_c   1.000
_cell.angle_alpha   90.00
_cell.angle_beta   90.00
_cell.angle_gamma   90.00
#
_symmetry.space_group_name_H-M   'P 1'
#
loop_
_entity.id
_entity.type
_entity.pdbx_description
1 polymer ?
#
loop_
_entity_poly.entity_id
_entity_poly.type
_entity_poly.pdbx_seq_one_letter_code
_entity_poly.pdbx_strand_id
1 'polypeptide(L)'
;MHAVYRYFGMELALEEVIGTVKSLEGGGTLAVMLGVDALKRGFDATIYSYNLKMFDPSWKNDDNDTLINNLEHQLQYKSGKKFVQATRAYQSFLHLGGRIKFEDLHRDLLKRYLVQNIPILTGLSATYLYDSTREYTNRKNQSVFDPIKGEPVGHFVVLCGIKGATVYVADPYKENPYREKIITM
;
A
#
# COMPACT_ATOMS: atom_id res chain seq x y z
N MET A 1 1.28 -8.13 4.95
CA MET A 1 0.17 -9.08 4.73
C MET A 1 0.06 -10.12 5.83
N HIS A 2 1.14 -10.81 6.22
CA HIS A 2 1.09 -11.87 7.26
C HIS A 2 0.31 -11.47 8.54
N ALA A 3 0.56 -10.28 9.09
CA ALA A 3 -0.17 -9.79 10.27
C ALA A 3 -1.68 -9.56 10.02
N VAL A 4 -2.05 -9.13 8.80
CA VAL A 4 -3.45 -8.92 8.40
C VAL A 4 -4.17 -10.25 8.28
N TYR A 5 -3.56 -11.25 7.65
CA TYR A 5 -4.16 -12.58 7.51
C TYR A 5 -4.37 -13.25 8.87
N ARG A 6 -3.35 -13.20 9.74
CA ARG A 6 -3.46 -13.70 11.11
C ARG A 6 -4.57 -13.00 11.90
N TYR A 7 -4.75 -11.69 11.71
CA TYR A 7 -5.83 -10.94 12.36
C TYR A 7 -7.22 -11.47 11.99
N PHE A 8 -7.41 -11.89 10.74
CA PHE A 8 -8.65 -12.52 10.27
C PHE A 8 -8.70 -14.04 10.49
N GLY A 9 -7.82 -14.59 11.33
CA GLY A 9 -7.80 -16.02 11.67
C GLY A 9 -7.21 -16.94 10.60
N MET A 10 -6.56 -16.38 9.58
CA MET A 10 -5.85 -17.16 8.57
C MET A 10 -4.38 -17.33 8.97
N GLU A 11 -4.01 -18.56 9.33
CA GLU A 11 -2.63 -18.92 9.67
C GLU A 11 -1.86 -19.30 8.41
N LEU A 12 -0.87 -18.49 8.05
CA LEU A 12 0.02 -18.73 6.92
C LEU A 12 1.46 -18.64 7.39
N ALA A 13 2.36 -19.42 6.80
CA ALA A 13 3.78 -19.22 7.02
C ALA A 13 4.23 -17.86 6.46
N LEU A 14 5.18 -17.21 7.12
CA LEU A 14 5.69 -15.92 6.65
C LEU A 14 6.33 -16.05 5.27
N GLU A 15 7.03 -17.15 5.03
CA GLU A 15 7.69 -17.50 3.78
C GLU A 15 6.68 -17.65 2.64
N GLU A 16 5.50 -18.20 2.94
CA GLU A 16 4.42 -18.32 1.96
C GLU A 16 3.95 -16.93 1.53
N VAL A 17 3.69 -16.03 2.48
CA VAL A 17 3.24 -14.67 2.18
C VAL A 17 4.30 -13.87 1.41
N ILE A 18 5.58 -14.04 1.76
CA ILE A 18 6.70 -13.40 1.04
C ILE A 18 6.79 -13.95 -0.40
N GLY A 19 6.57 -15.25 -0.58
CA GLY A 19 6.63 -15.90 -1.89
C GLY A 19 5.49 -15.50 -2.82
N THR A 20 4.28 -15.25 -2.30
CA THR A 20 3.12 -14.89 -3.14
C THR A 20 3.10 -13.42 -3.54
N VAL A 21 3.59 -12.54 -2.67
CA VAL A 21 3.65 -11.09 -2.93
C VAL A 21 4.92 -10.76 -3.70
N LYS A 22 4.85 -10.85 -5.04
CA LYS A 22 5.95 -10.44 -5.92
C LYS A 22 6.26 -8.94 -5.75
N SER A 23 7.52 -8.61 -5.46
CA SER A 23 8.02 -7.23 -5.53
C SER A 23 8.22 -6.77 -6.99
N LEU A 24 8.24 -5.45 -7.21
CA LEU A 24 8.57 -4.87 -8.51
C LEU A 24 10.04 -5.17 -8.89
N GLU A 25 10.33 -5.24 -10.20
CA GLU A 25 11.72 -5.18 -10.68
C GLU A 25 12.34 -3.83 -10.27
N GLY A 26 13.41 -3.86 -9.48
CA GLY A 26 14.04 -2.65 -8.93
C GLY A 26 13.48 -2.21 -7.56
N GLY A 27 12.77 -3.08 -6.86
CA GLY A 27 12.40 -2.92 -5.45
C GLY A 27 11.04 -2.28 -5.20
N GLY A 28 10.48 -2.60 -4.03
CA GLY A 28 9.19 -2.11 -3.55
C GLY A 28 8.02 -3.03 -3.90
N THR A 29 6.98 -2.98 -3.07
CA THR A 29 5.72 -3.68 -3.29
C THR A 29 4.62 -2.64 -3.46
N LEU A 30 3.85 -2.72 -4.55
CA LEU A 30 2.71 -1.82 -4.71
C LEU A 30 1.56 -2.29 -3.81
N ALA A 31 0.87 -1.35 -3.16
CA ALA A 31 -0.31 -1.66 -2.34
C ALA A 31 -1.35 -2.51 -3.10
N VAL A 32 -1.46 -2.31 -4.41
CA VAL A 32 -2.36 -3.10 -5.26
C VAL A 32 -1.98 -4.58 -5.35
N MET A 33 -0.69 -4.92 -5.34
CA MET A 33 -0.25 -6.32 -5.34
C MET A 33 -0.66 -7.03 -4.05
N LEU A 34 -0.64 -6.31 -2.93
CA LEU A 34 -1.14 -6.79 -1.64
C LEU A 34 -2.66 -7.03 -1.71
N GLY A 35 -3.38 -6.11 -2.35
CA GLY A 35 -4.82 -6.27 -2.61
C GLY A 35 -5.15 -7.48 -3.49
N VAL A 36 -4.35 -7.73 -4.54
CA VAL A 36 -4.51 -8.91 -5.41
C VAL A 36 -4.32 -10.20 -4.61
N ASP A 37 -3.30 -10.28 -3.75
CA ASP A 37 -3.07 -11.45 -2.89
C ASP A 37 -4.26 -11.68 -1.93
N ALA A 38 -4.79 -10.60 -1.34
CA ALA A 38 -5.98 -10.68 -0.49
C ALA A 38 -7.22 -11.20 -1.25
N LEU A 39 -7.51 -10.66 -2.44
CA LEU A 39 -8.65 -11.09 -3.26
C LEU A 39 -8.53 -12.58 -3.65
N LYS A 40 -7.33 -13.02 -4.05
CA LYS A 40 -7.08 -14.44 -4.38
C LYS A 40 -7.29 -15.38 -3.20
N ARG A 41 -7.18 -14.88 -1.97
CA ARG A 41 -7.41 -15.62 -0.72
C ARG A 41 -8.85 -15.48 -0.20
N GLY A 42 -9.76 -14.91 -1.00
CA GLY A 42 -11.18 -14.82 -0.70
C GLY A 42 -11.58 -13.62 0.19
N PHE A 43 -10.67 -12.66 0.40
CA PHE A 43 -11.00 -11.43 1.10
C PHE A 43 -11.64 -10.41 0.16
N ASP A 44 -12.49 -9.55 0.69
CA ASP A 44 -12.85 -8.30 0.04
C ASP A 44 -11.71 -7.28 0.21
N ALA A 45 -11.32 -6.61 -0.88
CA ALA A 45 -10.30 -5.57 -0.84
C ALA A 45 -10.80 -4.26 -1.45
N THR A 46 -10.55 -3.16 -0.74
CA THR A 46 -10.80 -1.79 -1.22
C THR A 46 -9.53 -0.96 -1.07
N ILE A 47 -9.14 -0.25 -2.13
CA ILE A 47 -8.01 0.68 -2.12
C ILE A 47 -8.54 2.09 -2.22
N TYR A 48 -8.25 2.90 -1.21
CA TYR A 48 -8.36 4.35 -1.28
C TYR A 48 -7.10 4.88 -1.95
N SER A 49 -7.24 5.41 -3.17
CA SER A 49 -6.09 5.76 -4.01
C SER A 49 -5.88 7.27 -4.07
N TYR A 50 -4.67 7.70 -3.73
CA TYR A 50 -4.15 9.05 -3.97
C TYR A 50 -3.06 9.03 -5.04
N ASN A 51 -2.94 7.93 -5.79
CA ASN A 51 -1.91 7.74 -6.80
C ASN A 51 -2.32 8.40 -8.13
N LEU A 52 -2.11 9.72 -8.20
CA LEU A 52 -2.44 10.55 -9.38
C LEU A 52 -1.60 10.21 -10.62
N LYS A 53 -0.54 9.40 -10.49
CA LYS A 53 0.17 8.87 -11.67
C LYS A 53 -0.66 7.83 -12.42
N MET A 54 -1.45 7.06 -11.67
CA MET A 54 -2.26 5.95 -12.19
C MET A 54 -3.69 6.37 -12.49
N PHE A 55 -4.32 7.15 -11.59
CA PHE A 55 -5.73 7.47 -11.68
C PHE A 55 -5.97 8.97 -11.77
N ASP A 56 -6.94 9.34 -12.60
CA ASP A 56 -7.48 10.68 -12.63
C ASP A 56 -8.68 10.79 -11.66
N PRO A 57 -8.77 11.84 -10.82
CA PRO A 57 -9.91 12.01 -9.91
C PRO A 57 -11.28 12.10 -10.59
N SER A 58 -11.34 12.46 -11.88
CA SER A 58 -12.59 12.47 -12.65
C SER A 58 -13.21 11.08 -12.81
N TRP A 59 -12.42 10.01 -12.66
CA TRP A 59 -12.88 8.61 -12.74
C TRP A 59 -13.59 8.11 -11.48
N LYS A 60 -13.88 9.02 -10.54
CA LYS A 60 -14.49 8.71 -9.24
C LYS A 60 -15.75 7.84 -9.32
N ASN A 61 -16.56 8.04 -10.36
CA ASN A 61 -17.85 7.36 -10.53
C ASN A 61 -17.78 6.23 -11.58
N ASP A 62 -16.59 5.95 -12.12
CA ASP A 62 -16.40 4.92 -13.13
C ASP A 62 -16.49 3.53 -12.48
N ASP A 63 -17.07 2.58 -13.21
CA ASP A 63 -17.08 1.18 -12.82
C ASP A 63 -15.72 0.50 -13.10
N ASN A 64 -15.58 -0.75 -12.66
CA ASN A 64 -14.32 -1.48 -12.82
C ASN A 64 -13.92 -1.63 -14.29
N ASP A 65 -14.88 -1.87 -15.20
CA ASP A 65 -14.61 -2.05 -16.62
C ASP A 65 -14.09 -0.75 -17.26
N THR A 66 -14.72 0.37 -16.92
CA THR A 66 -14.27 1.70 -17.36
C THR A 66 -12.88 2.03 -16.81
N LEU A 67 -12.62 1.74 -15.53
CA LEU A 67 -11.29 1.92 -14.92
C LEU A 67 -10.23 1.04 -15.60
N ILE A 68 -10.54 -0.22 -15.91
CA ILE A 68 -9.64 -1.16 -16.60
C ILE A 68 -9.29 -0.63 -18.00
N ASN A 69 -10.29 -0.15 -18.74
CA ASN A 69 -10.12 0.41 -20.08
C ASN A 69 -9.31 1.71 -20.05
N ASN A 70 -9.60 2.59 -19.11
CA ASN A 70 -8.85 3.83 -18.92
C ASN A 70 -7.37 3.55 -18.59
N LEU A 71 -7.10 2.58 -17.72
CA LEU A 71 -5.75 2.09 -17.42
C LEU A 71 -5.05 1.51 -18.65
N GLU A 72 -5.75 0.74 -19.49
CA GLU A 72 -5.19 0.22 -20.76
C GLU A 72 -4.85 1.36 -21.73
N HIS A 73 -5.77 2.30 -21.92
CA HIS A 73 -5.58 3.44 -22.83
C HIS A 73 -4.40 4.32 -22.41
N GLN A 74 -4.13 4.45 -21.11
CA GLN A 74 -2.94 5.17 -20.66
C GLN A 74 -1.64 4.58 -21.23
N LEU A 75 -1.57 3.28 -21.52
CA LEU A 75 -0.37 2.62 -22.08
C LEU A 75 -0.05 3.05 -23.52
N GLN A 76 -1.01 3.64 -24.23
CA GLN A 76 -0.76 4.23 -25.55
C GLN A 76 0.05 5.53 -25.47
N TYR A 77 -0.03 6.24 -24.34
CA TYR A 77 0.56 7.55 -24.15
C TYR A 77 1.68 7.57 -23.10
N LYS A 78 1.66 6.64 -22.15
CA LYS A 78 2.60 6.53 -21.04
C LYS A 78 3.41 5.26 -21.19
N SER A 79 4.72 5.38 -20.99
CA SER A 79 5.67 4.28 -21.10
C SER A 79 6.49 4.11 -19.82
N GLY A 80 7.22 3.01 -19.72
CA GLY A 80 8.12 2.69 -18.61
C GLY A 80 7.70 1.45 -17.83
N LYS A 81 8.68 0.58 -17.55
CA LYS A 81 8.45 -0.76 -16.96
C LYS A 81 7.60 -0.71 -15.69
N LYS A 82 7.89 0.21 -14.77
CA LYS A 82 7.14 0.37 -13.50
C LYS A 82 5.69 0.80 -13.72
N PHE A 83 5.44 1.69 -14.69
CA PHE A 83 4.09 2.14 -15.01
C PHE A 83 3.26 1.02 -15.63
N VAL A 84 3.84 0.27 -16.58
CA VAL A 84 3.21 -0.91 -17.20
C VAL A 84 2.89 -1.96 -16.12
N GLN A 85 3.85 -2.27 -15.25
CA GLN A 85 3.65 -3.25 -14.17
C GLN A 85 2.56 -2.82 -13.20
N ALA A 86 2.53 -1.54 -12.80
CA ALA A 86 1.47 -1.00 -11.96
C ALA A 86 0.10 -1.10 -12.64
N THR A 87 0.01 -0.72 -13.92
CA THR A 87 -1.21 -0.81 -14.73
C THR A 87 -1.78 -2.22 -14.73
N ARG A 88 -0.94 -3.21 -15.06
CA ARG A 88 -1.34 -4.63 -15.10
C ARG A 88 -1.77 -5.15 -13.73
N ALA A 89 -1.12 -4.69 -12.65
CA ALA A 89 -1.51 -5.05 -11.30
C ALA A 89 -2.88 -4.48 -10.89
N TYR A 90 -3.17 -3.22 -11.24
CA TYR A 90 -4.49 -2.61 -11.02
C TYR A 90 -5.59 -3.27 -11.84
N GLN A 91 -5.34 -3.60 -13.11
CA GLN A 91 -6.31 -4.35 -13.91
C GLN A 91 -6.60 -5.72 -13.29
N SER A 92 -5.57 -6.45 -12.84
CA SER A 92 -5.75 -7.73 -12.14
C SER A 92 -6.60 -7.58 -10.88
N PHE A 93 -6.36 -6.53 -10.10
CA PHE A 93 -7.13 -6.23 -8.90
C PHE A 93 -8.61 -5.97 -9.21
N LEU A 94 -8.89 -5.14 -10.23
CA LEU A 94 -10.24 -4.79 -10.65
C LEU A 94 -11.00 -6.00 -11.23
N HIS A 95 -10.34 -6.84 -12.04
CA HIS A 95 -10.91 -8.09 -12.56
C HIS A 95 -11.26 -9.10 -11.46
N LEU A 96 -10.51 -9.10 -10.35
CA LEU A 96 -10.79 -9.95 -9.19
C LEU A 96 -11.89 -9.37 -8.27
N GLY A 97 -12.57 -8.29 -8.67
CA GLY A 97 -13.63 -7.66 -7.89
C GLY A 97 -13.14 -6.65 -6.85
N GLY A 98 -11.86 -6.30 -6.87
CA GLY A 98 -11.31 -5.23 -6.04
C GLY A 98 -11.95 -3.88 -6.34
N ARG A 99 -12.07 -3.04 -5.31
CA ARG A 99 -12.72 -1.71 -5.40
C ARG A 99 -11.69 -0.59 -5.25
N ILE A 100 -11.73 0.40 -6.14
CA ILE A 100 -10.94 1.64 -6.01
C ILE A 100 -11.87 2.77 -5.56
N LYS A 101 -11.43 3.57 -4.59
CA LYS A 101 -12.16 4.74 -4.09
C LYS A 101 -11.27 5.99 -4.09
N PHE A 102 -11.92 7.12 -4.34
CA PHE A 102 -11.32 8.45 -4.44
C PHE A 102 -11.86 9.39 -3.35
N GLU A 103 -11.97 8.89 -2.12
CA GLU A 103 -12.42 9.65 -0.95
C GLU A 103 -11.21 10.32 -0.30
N ASP A 104 -11.34 11.58 0.11
CA ASP A 104 -10.28 12.31 0.80
C ASP A 104 -9.89 11.63 2.10
N LEU A 105 -8.61 11.71 2.47
CA LEU A 105 -8.13 11.14 3.72
C LEU A 105 -8.54 12.06 4.88
N HIS A 106 -9.52 11.63 5.66
CA HIS A 106 -9.93 12.33 6.88
C HIS A 106 -10.10 11.35 8.04
N ARG A 107 -10.17 11.90 9.26
CA ARG A 107 -10.29 11.11 10.49
C ARG A 107 -11.47 10.15 10.45
N ASP A 108 -12.62 10.62 9.96
CA ASP A 108 -13.82 9.79 9.96
C ASP A 108 -13.74 8.62 8.97
N LEU A 109 -12.94 8.73 7.90
CA LEU A 109 -12.65 7.62 7.01
C LEU A 109 -11.94 6.50 7.77
N LEU A 110 -10.89 6.83 8.54
CA LEU A 110 -10.16 5.83 9.33
C LEU A 110 -11.04 5.26 10.45
N LYS A 111 -11.78 6.12 11.16
CA LYS A 111 -12.73 5.70 12.21
C LYS A 111 -13.77 4.71 11.71
N ARG A 112 -14.32 4.95 10.50
CA ARG A 112 -15.34 4.10 9.87
C ARG A 112 -14.92 2.63 9.87
N TYR A 113 -13.65 2.34 9.59
CA TYR A 113 -13.13 0.97 9.55
C TYR A 113 -12.60 0.50 10.90
N LEU A 114 -11.83 1.33 11.61
CA LEU A 114 -11.15 0.91 12.85
C LEU A 114 -12.12 0.62 14.00
N VAL A 115 -13.25 1.34 14.10
CA VAL A 115 -14.29 1.06 15.12
C VAL A 115 -14.98 -0.28 14.87
N GLN A 116 -15.01 -0.75 13.62
CA GLN A 116 -15.58 -2.04 13.23
C GLN A 116 -14.53 -3.17 13.29
N ASN A 117 -13.36 -2.95 13.88
CA ASN A 117 -12.26 -3.92 13.92
C ASN A 117 -11.80 -4.35 12.51
N ILE A 118 -11.83 -3.42 11.54
CA ILE A 118 -11.30 -3.65 10.18
C ILE A 118 -9.92 -2.99 10.09
N PRO A 119 -8.82 -3.76 10.02
CA PRO A 119 -7.48 -3.20 9.93
C PRO A 119 -7.24 -2.54 8.57
N ILE A 120 -6.48 -1.44 8.59
CA ILE A 120 -6.12 -0.69 7.38
C ILE A 120 -4.63 -0.88 7.12
N LEU A 121 -4.29 -1.49 5.99
CA LEU A 121 -2.92 -1.54 5.51
C LEU A 121 -2.62 -0.27 4.72
N THR A 122 -1.63 0.50 5.14
CA THR A 122 -1.28 1.77 4.51
C THR A 122 0.20 1.86 4.20
N GLY A 123 0.50 2.47 3.04
CA GLY A 123 1.85 2.79 2.62
C GLY A 123 2.20 4.22 3.02
N LEU A 124 3.29 4.37 3.77
CA LEU A 124 3.82 5.64 4.26
C LEU A 124 5.23 5.85 3.72
N SER A 125 5.75 7.07 3.85
CA SER A 125 7.18 7.33 3.68
C SER A 125 7.89 6.97 4.98
N ALA A 126 8.75 5.95 4.97
CA ALA A 126 9.62 5.58 6.10
C ALA A 126 10.54 6.76 6.45
N THR A 127 11.04 7.45 5.41
CA THR A 127 11.87 8.63 5.55
C THR A 127 11.19 9.73 6.37
N TYR A 128 9.89 9.96 6.11
CA TYR A 128 9.12 10.91 6.91
C TYR A 128 8.74 10.33 8.27
N LEU A 129 8.30 9.07 8.31
CA LEU A 129 7.80 8.44 9.53
C LEU A 129 8.88 8.35 10.62
N TYR A 130 10.14 8.17 10.24
CA TYR A 130 11.28 7.97 11.16
C TYR A 130 12.26 9.15 11.18
N ASP A 131 11.92 10.28 10.57
CA ASP A 131 12.82 11.43 10.39
C ASP A 131 14.21 11.00 9.85
N SER A 132 14.22 10.02 8.93
CA SER A 132 15.46 9.45 8.41
C SER A 132 15.98 10.25 7.23
N THR A 133 17.29 10.16 6.98
CA THR A 133 17.85 10.66 5.71
C THR A 133 17.32 9.80 4.55
N ARG A 134 17.16 10.41 3.37
CA ARG A 134 16.84 9.68 2.13
C ARG A 134 17.96 8.69 1.80
N GLU A 135 17.67 7.66 1.01
CA GLU A 135 18.68 6.64 0.68
C GLU A 135 18.75 6.34 -0.83
N TYR A 136 19.89 5.85 -1.27
CA TYR A 136 20.04 5.24 -2.59
C TYR A 136 20.87 3.97 -2.50
N THR A 137 20.65 3.05 -3.44
CA THR A 137 21.46 1.84 -3.57
C THR A 137 22.74 2.16 -4.34
N ASN A 138 23.90 1.95 -3.70
CA ASN A 138 25.18 2.16 -4.36
C ASN A 138 25.56 0.99 -5.29
N ARG A 139 26.70 1.09 -5.99
CA ARG A 139 27.19 0.04 -6.91
C ARG A 139 27.49 -1.31 -6.23
N LYS A 140 27.64 -1.33 -4.90
CA LYS A 140 27.85 -2.53 -4.09
C LYS A 140 26.54 -3.10 -3.53
N ASN A 141 25.40 -2.63 -4.01
CA ASN A 141 24.07 -3.02 -3.54
C ASN A 141 23.84 -2.73 -2.04
N GLN A 142 24.49 -1.68 -1.52
CA GLN A 142 24.31 -1.23 -0.14
C GLN A 142 23.43 0.01 -0.12
N SER A 143 22.58 0.12 0.90
CA SER A 143 21.88 1.38 1.17
C SER A 143 22.86 2.43 1.69
N VAL A 144 22.81 3.62 1.09
CA VAL A 144 23.61 4.78 1.49
C VAL A 144 22.66 5.95 1.76
N PHE A 145 22.73 6.48 2.97
CA PHE A 145 21.98 7.66 3.40
C PHE A 145 22.60 8.93 2.83
N ASP A 146 21.82 9.70 2.08
CA ASP A 146 22.25 10.96 1.46
C ASP A 146 21.02 11.86 1.25
N PRO A 147 20.97 13.07 1.85
CA PRO A 147 19.78 13.92 1.79
C PRO A 147 19.54 14.54 0.41
N ILE A 148 20.53 14.54 -0.48
CA ILE A 148 20.48 15.18 -1.80
C ILE A 148 20.28 14.13 -2.90
N LYS A 149 21.15 13.12 -2.94
CA LYS A 149 21.13 12.07 -3.97
C LYS A 149 20.12 10.96 -3.67
N GLY A 150 19.78 10.79 -2.40
CA GLY A 150 18.84 9.77 -1.96
C GLY A 150 17.41 10.08 -2.38
N GLU A 151 16.61 9.03 -2.48
CA GLU A 151 15.16 9.08 -2.67
C GLU A 151 14.45 8.66 -1.37
N PRO A 152 13.21 9.11 -1.14
CA PRO A 152 12.44 8.68 0.02
C PRO A 152 12.08 7.18 -0.07
N VAL A 153 12.10 6.51 1.07
CA VAL A 153 11.80 5.09 1.23
C VAL A 153 10.35 4.88 1.61
N GLY A 154 9.68 3.93 0.96
CA GLY A 154 8.32 3.53 1.32
C GLY A 154 8.31 2.50 2.46
N HIS A 155 7.27 2.53 3.30
CA HIS A 155 7.06 1.58 4.39
C HIS A 155 5.58 1.24 4.53
N PHE A 156 5.26 -0.02 4.83
CA PHE A 156 3.89 -0.43 5.09
C PHE A 156 3.66 -0.68 6.57
N VAL A 157 2.60 -0.09 7.10
CA VAL A 157 2.12 -0.32 8.47
C VAL A 157 0.66 -0.74 8.44
N VAL A 158 0.21 -1.38 9.52
CA VAL A 158 -1.20 -1.74 9.70
C VAL A 158 -1.79 -0.90 10.83
N LEU A 159 -2.81 -0.10 10.52
CA LEU A 159 -3.64 0.54 11.54
C LEU A 159 -4.63 -0.51 12.05
N CYS A 160 -4.53 -0.89 13.32
CA CYS A 160 -5.23 -2.07 13.86
C CYS A 160 -6.29 -1.74 14.92
N GLY A 161 -6.46 -0.47 15.28
CA GLY A 161 -7.54 -0.04 16.16
C GLY A 161 -7.52 1.46 16.45
N ILE A 162 -8.56 1.93 17.13
CA ILE A 162 -8.66 3.32 17.58
C ILE A 162 -9.25 3.40 18.99
N LYS A 163 -8.72 4.30 19.83
CA LYS A 163 -9.27 4.64 21.14
C LYS A 163 -9.26 6.16 21.32
N GLY A 164 -10.44 6.77 21.32
CA GLY A 164 -10.56 8.24 21.33
C GLY A 164 -9.94 8.85 20.07
N ALA A 165 -8.90 9.67 20.24
CA ALA A 165 -8.12 10.26 19.15
C ALA A 165 -6.90 9.41 18.74
N THR A 166 -6.60 8.34 19.46
CA THR A 166 -5.40 7.51 19.28
C THR A 166 -5.65 6.35 18.33
N VAL A 167 -4.83 6.21 17.29
CA VAL A 167 -4.77 5.04 16.41
C VAL A 167 -3.62 4.13 16.83
N TYR A 168 -3.90 2.83 16.93
CA TYR A 168 -2.91 1.79 17.17
C TYR A 168 -2.30 1.32 15.84
N VAL A 169 -0.98 1.24 15.80
CA VAL A 169 -0.22 0.90 14.60
C VAL A 169 0.65 -0.32 14.86
N ALA A 170 0.49 -1.34 14.03
CA ALA A 170 1.41 -2.47 13.94
C ALA A 170 2.44 -2.18 12.84
N ASP A 171 3.66 -1.90 13.28
CA ASP A 171 4.81 -1.57 12.44
C ASP A 171 5.75 -2.79 12.35
N PRO A 172 6.05 -3.34 11.15
CA PRO A 172 6.95 -4.48 11.01
C PRO A 172 8.44 -4.13 11.21
N TYR A 173 8.81 -2.85 11.26
CA TYR A 173 10.20 -2.43 11.44
C TYR A 173 10.66 -2.69 12.88
N LYS A 174 11.58 -3.66 13.05
CA LYS A 174 12.02 -4.13 14.37
C LYS A 174 12.71 -3.05 15.20
N GLU A 175 13.42 -2.13 14.55
CA GLU A 175 14.16 -1.03 15.18
C GLU A 175 13.37 0.28 15.19
N ASN A 176 12.03 0.19 15.08
CA ASN A 176 11.17 1.37 15.12
C ASN A 176 11.52 2.24 16.35
N PRO A 177 12.04 3.48 16.14
CA PRO A 177 12.40 4.37 17.24
C PRO A 177 11.17 4.82 18.04
N TYR A 178 9.98 4.52 17.51
CA TYR A 178 8.68 4.84 18.04
C TYR A 178 7.86 3.60 18.36
N ARG A 179 8.50 2.50 18.80
CA ARG A 179 7.85 1.22 19.20
C ARG A 179 6.60 1.36 20.09
N GLU A 180 6.43 2.51 20.76
CA GLU A 180 5.27 2.83 21.60
C GLU A 180 4.44 4.06 21.14
N LYS A 181 4.70 4.66 19.97
CA LYS A 181 3.91 5.81 19.51
C LYS A 181 2.54 5.37 19.00
N ILE A 182 1.59 5.49 19.92
CA ILE A 182 0.25 6.04 19.69
C ILE A 182 0.34 7.18 18.65
N ILE A 183 -0.24 6.99 17.47
CA ILE A 183 -0.51 8.12 16.58
C ILE A 183 -1.79 8.77 17.12
N THR A 184 -1.64 9.88 17.84
CA THR A 184 -2.78 10.73 18.19
C THR A 184 -3.16 11.50 16.93
N MET A 185 -4.31 11.18 16.36
CA MET A 185 -4.89 11.92 15.25
C MET A 185 -5.36 13.29 15.72
#